data_AF-F5VVN2-F1
#
_entry.id   AF-F5VVN2-F1
#
_cell.length_a   1.000
_cell.length_b   1.000
_cell.length_c   1.000
_cell.angle_alpha   90.00
_cell.angle_beta   90.00
_cell.angle_gamma   90.00
#
_symmetry.space_group_name_H-M   'P 1'
#
loop_
_entity.id
_entity.type
_entity.pdbx_description
1 polymer ?
#
loop_
_entity_poly.entity_id
_entity_poly.type
_entity_poly.pdbx_seq_one_letter_code
_entity_poly.pdbx_strand_id
1 'polypeptide(L)'
;MVSSRGKSKGCLATFLERKTRFYLAFKIPDRTAQAMFSAIEQLCKLFPKEALKTFTSDRGKELACYPLVETLGISFFFADAYSSWQRGSNENANGLLREYFPKKTDLAAISDEALNKALHDINHRPRKCLAYRTAYEALVDELE
;
A
#
# COMPACT_ATOMS: atom_id res chain seq x y z
N MET A 1 -0.52 0.69 5.87
CA MET A 1 0.34 1.84 6.23
C MET A 1 1.55 1.35 7.02
N VAL A 2 2.72 1.92 6.77
CA VAL A 2 3.93 1.75 7.58
C VAL A 2 4.27 3.10 8.20
N SER A 3 4.48 3.15 9.51
CA SER A 3 4.58 4.43 10.21
C SER A 3 5.81 4.55 11.11
N SER A 4 6.31 5.77 11.25
CA SER A 4 7.39 6.06 12.19
C SER A 4 6.91 5.82 13.62
N ARG A 5 7.78 5.25 14.48
CA ARG A 5 7.57 5.23 15.95
C ARG A 5 8.52 6.26 16.55
N GLY A 6 8.00 7.39 17.01
CA GLY A 6 8.81 8.48 17.60
C GLY A 6 8.21 9.87 17.34
N LYS A 7 9.07 10.90 17.36
CA LYS A 7 8.68 12.32 17.13
C LYS A 7 8.30 12.63 15.66
N SER A 8 8.81 11.85 14.70
CA SER A 8 8.50 12.03 13.29
C SER A 8 7.08 11.58 12.98
N LYS A 9 6.33 12.44 12.28
CA LYS A 9 4.96 12.15 11.83
C LYS A 9 4.94 11.45 10.46
N GLY A 10 6.05 11.49 9.71
CA GLY A 10 6.14 10.91 8.37
C GLY A 10 5.79 9.43 8.37
N CYS A 11 4.94 9.05 7.43
CA CYS A 11 4.46 7.68 7.25
C CYS A 11 4.49 7.30 5.76
N LEU A 12 4.33 6.02 5.50
CA LEU A 12 4.15 5.47 4.16
C LEU A 12 2.72 4.91 4.08
N ALA A 13 1.90 5.52 3.21
CA ALA A 13 0.64 4.90 2.78
C ALA A 13 1.01 3.69 1.94
N THR A 14 0.50 2.50 2.27
CA THR A 14 0.90 1.26 1.60
C THR A 14 -0.32 0.58 1.01
N PHE A 15 -0.18 0.11 -0.22
CA PHE A 15 -1.23 -0.50 -1.02
C PHE A 15 -0.71 -1.81 -1.59
N LEU A 16 -1.56 -2.84 -1.56
CA LEU A 16 -1.25 -4.15 -2.10
C LEU A 16 -2.37 -4.58 -3.03
N GLU A 17 -2.06 -4.78 -4.30
CA GLU A 17 -2.97 -5.41 -5.24
C GLU A 17 -3.13 -6.89 -4.85
N ARG A 18 -4.38 -7.33 -4.69
CA ARG A 18 -4.68 -8.61 -4.05
C ARG A 18 -4.34 -9.80 -4.94
N LYS A 19 -4.50 -9.74 -6.26
CA LYS A 19 -4.31 -10.89 -7.14
C LYS A 19 -2.82 -11.19 -7.38
N THR A 20 -2.09 -10.18 -7.83
CA THR A 20 -0.70 -10.15 -8.28
C THR A 20 0.28 -9.89 -7.15
N ARG A 21 -0.22 -9.42 -6.00
CA ARG A 21 0.59 -9.02 -4.83
C ARG A 21 1.51 -7.84 -5.12
N PHE A 22 1.23 -7.06 -6.16
CA PHE A 22 1.98 -5.85 -6.47
C PHE A 22 1.84 -4.83 -5.34
N TYR A 23 2.97 -4.33 -4.86
CA TYR A 23 3.04 -3.54 -3.65
C TYR A 23 3.51 -2.12 -3.96
N LEU A 24 2.77 -1.15 -3.47
CA LEU A 24 3.00 0.26 -3.68
C LEU A 24 3.06 0.97 -2.34
N ALA A 25 3.87 2.02 -2.27
CA ALA A 25 3.87 2.90 -1.12
C ALA A 25 4.11 4.35 -1.54
N PHE A 26 3.44 5.27 -0.85
CA PHE A 26 3.59 6.71 -1.04
C PHE A 26 3.97 7.35 0.27
N LYS A 27 4.90 8.31 0.24
CA LYS A 27 5.20 9.13 1.40
C LYS A 27 4.03 10.04 1.72
N ILE A 28 3.63 10.06 2.98
CA ILE A 28 2.62 10.97 3.51
C ILE A 28 3.18 11.70 4.74
N PRO A 29 2.85 12.99 4.92
CA PRO A 29 3.42 13.81 6.00
C PRO A 29 2.97 13.35 7.39
N ASP A 30 1.79 12.76 7.49
CA ASP A 30 1.18 12.29 8.74
C ASP A 30 0.13 11.18 8.48
N ARG A 31 -0.56 10.75 9.55
CA ARG A 31 -1.60 9.70 9.50
C ARG A 31 -3.01 10.26 9.38
N THR A 32 -3.17 11.45 8.81
CA THR A 32 -4.52 12.03 8.63
C THR A 32 -5.26 11.38 7.46
N ALA A 33 -6.59 11.43 7.53
CA ALA A 33 -7.45 10.96 6.45
C ALA A 33 -7.22 11.76 5.15
N GLN A 34 -6.94 13.05 5.25
CA GLN A 34 -6.63 13.89 4.09
C GLN A 34 -5.34 13.45 3.40
N ALA A 35 -4.26 13.21 4.16
CA ALA A 35 -3.01 12.75 3.60
C ALA A 35 -3.14 11.35 2.96
N MET A 36 -3.91 10.45 3.56
CA MET A 36 -4.23 9.15 2.98
C MET A 36 -5.03 9.29 1.67
N PHE A 37 -6.03 10.17 1.65
CA PHE A 37 -6.83 10.42 0.44
C PHE A 37 -5.97 10.93 -0.72
N SER A 38 -5.07 11.88 -0.47
CA SER A 38 -4.13 12.35 -1.51
C SER A 38 -3.20 11.27 -2.03
N ALA A 39 -2.81 10.29 -1.20
CA ALA A 39 -2.07 9.12 -1.66
C ALA A 39 -2.94 8.18 -2.51
N ILE A 40 -4.22 8.03 -2.18
CA ILE A 40 -5.18 7.28 -3.00
C ILE A 40 -5.42 7.95 -4.35
N GLU A 41 -5.52 9.28 -4.39
CA GLU A 41 -5.63 10.01 -5.67
C GLU A 41 -4.41 9.80 -6.56
N GLN A 42 -3.21 9.77 -5.97
CA GLN A 42 -1.98 9.42 -6.70
C GLN A 42 -2.04 7.99 -7.22
N LEU A 43 -2.46 7.03 -6.39
CA LEU A 43 -2.66 5.64 -6.79
C LEU A 43 -3.61 5.53 -7.99
N CYS A 44 -4.76 6.20 -7.95
CA CYS A 44 -5.74 6.18 -9.03
C CYS A 44 -5.22 6.76 -10.35
N LYS A 45 -4.22 7.66 -10.31
CA LYS A 45 -3.58 8.22 -11.52
C LYS A 45 -2.57 7.25 -12.14
N LEU A 46 -2.05 6.28 -11.39
CA LEU A 46 -1.08 5.31 -11.89
C LEU A 46 -1.71 4.16 -12.67
N PHE A 47 -3.01 3.94 -12.51
CA PHE A 47 -3.72 2.80 -13.08
C PHE A 47 -4.89 3.25 -13.96
N PRO A 48 -5.25 2.46 -14.98
CA PRO A 48 -6.49 2.66 -15.71
C PRO A 48 -7.69 2.66 -14.75
N LYS A 49 -8.72 3.46 -15.06
CA LYS A 49 -9.90 3.65 -14.19
C LYS A 49 -10.59 2.34 -13.78
N GLU A 50 -10.50 1.32 -14.63
CA GLU A 50 -11.15 0.02 -14.47
C GLU A 50 -10.33 -0.99 -13.66
N ALA A 51 -9.04 -0.70 -13.41
CA ALA A 51 -8.15 -1.60 -12.69
C ALA A 51 -8.43 -1.60 -11.17
N LEU A 52 -8.76 -0.44 -10.59
CA LEU A 52 -9.03 -0.29 -9.16
C LEU A 52 -10.52 -0.42 -8.87
N LYS A 53 -10.99 -1.66 -8.67
CA LYS A 53 -12.42 -1.95 -8.49
C LYS A 53 -12.90 -1.76 -7.05
N THR A 54 -12.10 -2.24 -6.11
CA THR A 54 -12.46 -2.23 -4.69
C THR A 54 -11.24 -1.99 -3.82
N PHE A 55 -11.44 -1.36 -2.66
CA PHE A 55 -10.46 -1.35 -1.59
C PHE A 55 -10.98 -2.08 -0.37
N THR A 56 -10.06 -2.70 0.35
CA THR A 56 -10.36 -3.36 1.62
C THR A 56 -9.33 -2.91 2.65
N SER A 57 -9.82 -2.42 3.79
CA SER A 57 -8.94 -2.02 4.88
C SER A 57 -9.51 -2.31 6.26
N ASP A 58 -8.76 -1.99 7.31
CA ASP A 58 -9.21 -1.96 8.69
C ASP A 58 -9.95 -0.64 8.96
N ARG A 59 -10.55 -0.54 10.14
CA ARG A 59 -11.23 0.68 10.60
C ARG A 59 -10.23 1.70 11.17
N GLY A 60 -9.06 1.83 10.56
CA GLY A 60 -8.06 2.84 10.92
C GLY A 60 -8.60 4.26 10.73
N LYS A 61 -8.24 5.18 11.63
CA LYS A 61 -8.72 6.58 11.57
C LYS A 61 -8.23 7.32 10.32
N GLU A 62 -7.05 6.94 9.83
CA GLU A 62 -6.48 7.40 8.56
C GLU A 62 -7.35 7.06 7.35
N LEU A 63 -8.30 6.13 7.47
CA LEU A 63 -9.17 5.68 6.38
C LEU A 63 -10.60 6.20 6.54
N ALA A 64 -10.80 7.18 7.44
CA ALA A 64 -12.04 7.93 7.53
C ALA A 64 -12.37 8.72 6.23
N CYS A 65 -11.43 8.80 5.28
CA CYS A 65 -11.66 9.32 3.94
C CYS A 65 -12.41 8.36 3.01
N TYR A 66 -12.81 7.15 3.46
CA TYR A 66 -13.51 6.18 2.62
C TYR A 66 -14.71 6.75 1.83
N PRO A 67 -15.55 7.68 2.34
CA PRO A 67 -16.64 8.22 1.54
C PRO A 67 -16.15 9.02 0.34
N LEU A 68 -15.01 9.70 0.46
CA LEU A 68 -14.37 10.41 -0.65
C LEU A 68 -13.77 9.45 -1.67
N VAL A 69 -13.34 8.25 -1.25
CA VAL A 69 -12.86 7.24 -2.18
C VAL A 69 -14.03 6.66 -2.99
N GLU A 70 -15.19 6.48 -2.36
CA GLU A 70 -16.39 5.99 -3.03
C GLU A 70 -16.90 6.96 -4.11
N THR A 71 -16.68 8.28 -3.98
CA THR A 71 -17.01 9.24 -5.06
C THR A 71 -16.15 9.07 -6.32
N LEU A 72 -15.00 8.38 -6.21
CA LEU A 72 -14.16 8.00 -7.35
C LEU A 72 -14.70 6.77 -8.10
N GLY A 73 -15.81 6.18 -7.63
CA GLY A 73 -16.41 4.97 -8.19
C GLY A 73 -15.76 3.66 -7.72
N ILE A 74 -14.98 3.71 -6.63
CA ILE A 74 -14.28 2.55 -6.06
C ILE A 74 -15.00 2.13 -4.77
N SER A 75 -15.53 0.91 -4.73
CA SER A 75 -16.23 0.42 -3.53
C SER A 75 -15.23 0.18 -2.38
N PHE A 76 -15.60 0.60 -1.17
CA PHE A 76 -14.73 0.47 0.00
C PHE A 76 -15.30 -0.53 1.01
N PHE A 77 -14.48 -1.50 1.41
CA PHE A 77 -14.84 -2.55 2.36
C PHE A 77 -13.95 -2.53 3.60
N PHE A 78 -14.52 -2.96 4.73
CA PHE A 78 -13.78 -3.11 5.98
C PHE A 78 -13.64 -4.58 6.36
N ALA A 79 -12.46 -4.95 6.84
CA ALA A 79 -12.24 -6.22 7.50
C ALA A 79 -13.06 -6.30 8.81
N ASP A 80 -13.47 -7.52 9.15
CA ASP A 80 -14.20 -7.79 10.39
C ASP A 80 -13.35 -7.46 11.62
N ALA A 81 -14.03 -7.07 12.70
CA ALA A 81 -13.34 -6.79 13.96
C ALA A 81 -12.62 -8.05 14.45
N TYR A 82 -11.38 -7.88 14.90
CA TYR A 82 -10.51 -8.96 15.40
C TYR A 82 -10.13 -10.04 14.37
N SER A 83 -10.36 -9.79 13.07
CA SER A 83 -10.05 -10.73 11.98
C SER A 83 -8.78 -10.36 11.21
N SER A 84 -7.62 -10.32 11.88
CA SER A 84 -6.35 -9.91 11.26
C SER A 84 -5.96 -10.74 10.03
N TRP A 85 -6.35 -12.01 9.98
CA TRP A 85 -6.08 -12.91 8.85
C TRP A 85 -6.68 -12.44 7.51
N GLN A 86 -7.75 -11.65 7.53
CA GLN A 86 -8.34 -11.06 6.31
C GLN A 86 -7.38 -10.08 5.61
N ARG A 87 -6.31 -9.66 6.29
CA ARG A 87 -5.30 -8.72 5.81
C ARG A 87 -3.87 -9.27 5.83
N GLY A 88 -3.70 -10.59 6.02
CA GLY A 88 -2.37 -11.19 6.19
C GLY A 88 -1.39 -10.86 5.05
N SER A 89 -1.88 -10.70 3.82
CA SER A 89 -1.02 -10.31 2.68
C SER A 89 -0.43 -8.90 2.83
N ASN A 90 -1.22 -7.94 3.32
CA ASN A 90 -0.76 -6.56 3.53
C ASN A 90 0.27 -6.51 4.67
N GLU A 91 0.03 -7.25 5.76
CA GLU A 91 0.98 -7.35 6.87
C GLU A 91 2.32 -7.95 6.44
N ASN A 92 2.29 -9.02 5.64
CA ASN A 92 3.49 -9.61 5.07
C ASN A 92 4.26 -8.62 4.18
N ALA A 93 3.58 -7.90 3.28
CA ALA A 93 4.23 -6.93 2.40
C ALA A 93 4.82 -5.73 3.17
N ASN A 94 4.11 -5.24 4.19
CA ASN A 94 4.64 -4.23 5.11
C ASN A 94 5.88 -4.76 5.87
N GLY A 95 5.94 -6.06 6.16
CA GLY A 95 7.13 -6.73 6.71
C GLY A 95 8.33 -6.65 5.77
N LEU A 96 8.15 -6.94 4.47
CA LEU A 96 9.21 -6.80 3.46
C LEU A 96 9.74 -5.37 3.39
N LEU A 97 8.85 -4.37 3.41
CA LEU A 97 9.26 -2.97 3.41
C LEU A 97 10.08 -2.60 4.66
N ARG A 98 9.82 -3.27 5.79
CA ARG A 98 10.58 -3.09 7.04
C ARG A 98 11.98 -3.71 7.02
N GLU A 99 12.28 -4.61 6.09
CA GLU A 99 13.66 -5.08 5.86
C GLU A 99 14.55 -3.93 5.34
N TYR A 100 13.98 -3.04 4.50
CA TYR A 100 14.67 -1.85 3.97
C TYR A 100 14.64 -0.67 4.94
N PHE A 101 13.51 -0.49 5.64
CA PHE A 101 13.30 0.60 6.58
C PHE A 101 12.93 0.06 7.96
N PRO A 102 13.92 -0.38 8.76
CA PRO A 102 13.70 -0.96 10.07
C PRO A 102 12.83 -0.11 10.99
N LYS A 103 12.30 -0.73 12.05
CA LYS A 103 11.58 0.02 13.08
C LYS A 103 12.48 1.13 13.64
N LYS A 104 11.89 2.29 13.93
CA LYS A 104 12.55 3.53 14.38
C LYS A 104 13.29 4.33 13.29
N THR A 105 13.31 3.86 12.03
CA THR A 105 13.69 4.73 10.91
C THR A 105 12.74 5.93 10.83
N ASP A 106 13.29 7.12 10.66
CA ASP A 106 12.51 8.32 10.35
C ASP A 106 12.04 8.26 8.90
N LEU A 107 10.78 7.89 8.70
CA LEU A 107 10.24 7.72 7.35
C LEU A 107 10.06 9.06 6.60
N ALA A 108 10.07 10.19 7.30
CA ALA A 108 10.03 11.51 6.66
C ALA A 108 11.34 11.82 5.92
N ALA A 109 12.47 11.33 6.46
CA ALA A 109 13.81 11.57 5.94
C ALA A 109 14.22 10.61 4.81
N ILE A 110 13.42 9.57 4.54
CA ILE A 110 13.68 8.65 3.42
C ILE A 110 13.48 9.41 2.10
N SER A 111 14.41 9.29 1.16
CA SER A 111 14.27 9.87 -0.18
C SER A 111 13.31 9.07 -1.05
N ASP A 112 12.69 9.70 -2.03
CA ASP A 112 11.79 9.00 -2.95
C ASP A 112 12.53 7.93 -3.77
N GLU A 113 13.81 8.16 -4.11
CA GLU A 113 14.67 7.19 -4.79
C GLU A 113 14.89 5.94 -3.94
N ALA A 114 15.15 6.10 -2.64
CA ALA A 114 15.33 4.98 -1.73
C ALA A 114 14.03 4.17 -1.59
N LEU A 115 12.88 4.84 -1.49
CA LEU A 115 11.58 4.18 -1.43
C LEU A 115 11.28 3.42 -2.74
N ASN A 116 11.48 4.07 -3.89
CA ASN A 116 11.26 3.47 -5.20
C ASN A 116 12.16 2.27 -5.43
N LYS A 117 13.42 2.35 -5.01
CA LYS A 117 14.34 1.21 -5.05
C LYS A 117 13.82 0.02 -4.23
N ALA A 118 13.40 0.27 -2.99
CA ALA A 118 12.85 -0.78 -2.13
C ALA A 118 11.59 -1.43 -2.75
N LEU A 119 10.68 -0.62 -3.28
CA LEU A 119 9.47 -1.12 -3.96
C LEU A 119 9.80 -1.92 -5.22
N HIS A 120 10.74 -1.43 -6.03
CA HIS A 120 11.23 -2.13 -7.22
C HIS A 120 11.76 -3.52 -6.83
N ASP A 121 12.65 -3.59 -5.85
CA ASP A 121 13.26 -4.85 -5.42
C ASP A 121 12.22 -5.81 -4.80
N ILE A 122 11.20 -5.29 -4.10
CA ILE A 122 10.08 -6.08 -3.56
C ILE A 122 9.17 -6.65 -4.66
N ASN A 123 8.89 -5.85 -5.70
CA ASN A 123 7.99 -6.26 -6.78
C ASN A 123 8.65 -7.16 -7.82
N HIS A 124 9.96 -7.05 -8.00
CA HIS A 124 10.76 -7.91 -8.88
C HIS A 124 11.33 -9.16 -8.18
N ARG A 125 11.00 -9.37 -6.90
CA ARG A 125 11.35 -10.62 -6.20
C ARG A 125 10.37 -11.74 -6.62
N PRO A 126 10.84 -12.87 -7.18
CA PRO A 126 10.01 -14.04 -7.49
C PRO A 126 9.21 -14.53 -6.28
N ARG A 127 7.94 -14.90 -6.49
CA ARG A 127 7.05 -15.36 -5.41
C ARG A 127 6.50 -16.75 -5.71
N LYS A 128 6.70 -17.69 -4.78
CA LYS A 128 6.18 -19.07 -4.92
C LYS A 128 4.67 -19.12 -5.14
N CYS A 129 3.91 -18.21 -4.51
CA CYS A 129 2.45 -18.12 -4.68
C CYS A 129 2.00 -17.60 -6.06
N LEU A 130 2.92 -17.11 -6.88
CA LEU A 130 2.71 -16.69 -8.27
C LEU A 130 3.44 -17.62 -9.25
N ALA A 131 3.60 -18.91 -8.88
CA ALA A 131 4.37 -19.87 -9.66
C ALA A 131 5.80 -19.39 -9.99
N TYR A 132 6.44 -18.72 -9.02
CA TYR A 132 7.77 -18.12 -9.12
C TYR A 132 7.89 -16.95 -10.11
N ARG A 133 6.78 -16.39 -10.59
CA ARG A 133 6.77 -15.09 -11.25
C ARG A 133 6.96 -13.96 -10.23
N THR A 134 7.41 -12.81 -10.72
CA THR A 134 7.45 -11.57 -9.95
C THR A 134 6.06 -10.93 -9.86
N ALA A 135 5.85 -10.08 -8.86
CA ALA A 135 4.58 -9.34 -8.76
C ALA A 135 4.43 -8.32 -9.89
N TYR A 136 5.55 -7.80 -10.42
CA TYR A 136 5.56 -6.92 -11.59
C TYR A 136 5.07 -7.65 -12.85
N GLU A 137 5.66 -8.79 -13.20
CA GLU A 137 5.23 -9.59 -14.35
C GLU A 137 3.75 -9.98 -14.25
N ALA A 138 3.32 -10.45 -13.08
CA ALA A 138 1.92 -10.82 -12.87
C ALA A 138 0.97 -9.62 -12.99
N LEU A 139 1.41 -8.41 -12.65
CA LEU A 139 0.60 -7.19 -12.83
C LEU A 139 0.49 -6.79 -14.30
N VAL A 140 1.59 -6.85 -15.04
CA VAL A 140 1.60 -6.49 -16.47
C VAL A 140 0.62 -7.38 -17.23
N ASP A 141 0.66 -8.70 -17.03
CA ASP A 141 -0.28 -9.63 -17.67
C ASP A 141 -1.76 -9.37 -17.32
N GLU A 142 -2.05 -8.80 -16.15
CA GLU A 142 -3.42 -8.50 -15.72
C GLU A 142 -3.95 -7.16 -16.26
N LEU A 143 -3.05 -6.30 -16.74
CA LEU A 143 -3.39 -5.00 -17.31
C LEU A 143 -3.39 -5.01 -18.85
N GLU A 144 -2.87 -6.06 -19.48
CA GLU A 144 -3.01 -6.36 -20.92
C GLU A 144 -4.38 -6.95 -21.26
#